data_AF-A0A944CGR7-F1
#
_entry.id   AF-A0A944CGR7-F1
#
_cell.length_a   1.000
_cell.length_b   1.000
_cell.length_c   1.000
_cell.angle_alpha   90.00
_cell.angle_beta   90.00
_cell.angle_gamma   90.00
#
_symmetry.space_group_name_H-M   'P 1'
#
loop_
_entity.id
_entity.type
_entity.pdbx_description
1 polymer ?
#
loop_
_entity_poly.entity_id
_entity_poly.type
_entity_poly.pdbx_seq_one_letter_code
_entity_poly.pdbx_strand_id
1 'polypeptide(L)'
;MTIKSFAAGLCLFALAASGSAQADDVDFARFMKYPAGASGIAAAIGGLGNCDTPLWWGYAYDEAKGEENKDHLFFACQFYDRVEEDMFDKSVVAKFVFWDDKLVQLESLTYLP
;
A
#
# COMPACT_ATOMS: atom_id res chain seq x y z
N MET A 1 -7.98 -51.34 -37.79
CA MET A 1 -6.66 -50.85 -37.34
C MET A 1 -6.63 -49.34 -37.57
N THR A 2 -6.88 -48.57 -36.50
CA THR A 2 -5.89 -47.67 -35.83
C THR A 2 -5.77 -46.34 -36.61
N ILE A 3 -6.21 -45.18 -36.10
CA ILE A 3 -5.52 -44.27 -35.14
C ILE A 3 -6.52 -43.08 -34.91
N LYS A 4 -7.04 -42.75 -33.71
CA LYS A 4 -6.44 -41.98 -32.57
C LYS A 4 -5.93 -40.58 -33.04
N SER A 5 -6.19 -39.41 -32.47
CA SER A 5 -6.69 -38.99 -31.16
C SER A 5 -7.23 -37.56 -31.27
N PHE A 6 -8.23 -37.30 -30.45
CA PHE A 6 -8.71 -35.99 -30.03
C PHE A 6 -7.66 -35.22 -29.19
N ALA A 7 -7.95 -33.93 -29.03
CA ALA A 7 -7.43 -32.98 -28.03
C ALA A 7 -6.17 -32.19 -28.41
N ALA A 8 -6.44 -30.99 -28.92
CA ALA A 8 -5.56 -29.84 -28.86
C ALA A 8 -5.14 -29.57 -27.41
N GLY A 9 -3.98 -30.10 -27.02
CA GLY A 9 -3.27 -29.72 -25.81
C GLY A 9 -2.55 -28.41 -26.05
N LEU A 10 -3.18 -27.30 -25.67
CA LEU A 10 -2.54 -25.99 -25.60
C LEU A 10 -3.12 -25.16 -24.43
N CYS A 11 -3.22 -25.76 -23.25
CA CYS A 11 -3.25 -24.99 -22.01
C CYS A 11 -1.80 -24.74 -21.59
N LEU A 12 -1.16 -23.82 -22.32
CA LEU A 12 0.08 -23.19 -21.91
C LEU A 12 -0.11 -22.62 -20.51
N PHE A 13 0.84 -22.98 -19.65
CA PHE A 13 1.14 -22.39 -18.36
C PHE A 13 0.90 -20.88 -18.33
N ALA A 14 -0.26 -20.45 -17.83
CA ALA A 14 -0.45 -19.12 -17.30
C ALA A 14 -0.04 -19.12 -15.83
N LEU A 15 1.24 -19.42 -15.59
CA LEU A 15 1.92 -19.07 -14.35
C LEU A 15 2.67 -17.78 -14.62
N ALA A 16 2.57 -16.82 -13.69
CA ALA A 16 3.21 -15.51 -13.68
C ALA A 16 2.46 -14.38 -14.43
N ALA A 17 1.34 -13.95 -13.85
CA ALA A 17 0.96 -12.55 -13.89
C ALA A 17 0.22 -12.12 -12.62
N SER A 18 0.69 -12.57 -11.43
CA SER A 18 0.51 -11.79 -10.21
C SER A 18 1.55 -10.67 -10.18
N GLY A 19 1.55 -9.84 -11.23
CA GLY A 19 2.26 -8.58 -11.21
C GLY A 19 1.42 -7.65 -10.37
N SER A 20 1.76 -7.49 -9.10
CA SER A 20 1.40 -6.27 -8.38
C SER A 20 1.83 -5.13 -9.30
N ALA A 21 0.87 -4.30 -9.73
CA ALA A 21 1.20 -3.02 -10.33
C ALA A 21 2.20 -2.37 -9.38
N GLN A 22 3.45 -2.26 -9.80
CA GLN A 22 4.46 -1.56 -9.02
C GLN A 22 4.04 -0.10 -9.06
N ALA A 23 3.32 0.33 -8.01
CA ALA A 23 3.33 1.72 -7.61
C ALA A 23 4.80 2.13 -7.54
N ASP A 24 5.16 3.30 -8.10
CA ASP A 24 6.52 3.86 -7.98
C ASP A 24 6.98 3.64 -6.53
N ASP A 25 8.04 2.85 -6.33
CA ASP A 25 8.51 2.51 -4.99
C ASP A 25 8.65 3.80 -4.18
N VAL A 26 8.00 3.86 -3.01
CA VAL A 26 7.98 5.05 -2.16
C VAL A 26 9.41 5.45 -1.83
N ASP A 27 9.77 6.70 -2.12
CA ASP A 27 11.06 7.27 -1.73
C ASP A 27 11.04 7.62 -0.23
N PHE A 28 11.13 6.60 0.62
CA PHE A 28 11.19 6.79 2.06
C PHE A 28 12.38 7.64 2.48
N ALA A 29 13.49 7.64 1.72
CA ALA A 29 14.66 8.44 2.05
C ALA A 29 14.34 9.94 2.07
N ARG A 30 13.45 10.40 1.18
CA ARG A 30 12.94 11.79 1.16
C ARG A 30 12.28 12.20 2.48
N PHE A 31 11.49 11.31 3.08
CA PHE A 31 10.80 11.56 4.36
C PHE A 31 11.74 11.37 5.55
N MET A 32 12.52 10.29 5.56
CA MET A 32 13.41 9.92 6.67
C MET A 32 14.58 10.88 6.88
N LYS A 33 14.87 11.74 5.89
CA LYS A 33 15.84 12.84 6.02
C LYS A 33 15.46 13.84 7.12
N TYR A 34 14.17 13.93 7.49
CA TYR A 34 13.67 14.91 8.45
C TYR A 34 13.00 14.21 9.66
N PRO A 35 13.20 14.72 10.90
CA PRO A 35 12.58 14.12 12.09
C PRO A 35 11.06 13.98 12.00
N ALA A 36 10.38 15.01 11.46
CA ALA A 36 8.93 15.00 11.29
C ALA A 36 8.44 13.90 10.31
N GLY A 37 9.25 13.57 9.29
CA GLY A 37 8.96 12.46 8.38
C GLY A 37 9.06 11.11 9.06
N ALA A 38 10.17 10.86 9.76
CA ALA A 38 10.37 9.62 10.51
C ALA A 38 9.30 9.43 11.60
N SER A 39 8.98 10.48 12.37
CA SER A 39 7.93 10.41 13.38
C SER A 39 6.54 10.22 12.79
N GLY A 40 6.25 10.86 11.64
CA GLY A 40 4.97 10.71 10.98
C GLY A 40 4.76 9.31 10.41
N ILE A 41 5.79 8.73 9.78
CA ILE A 41 5.76 7.33 9.32
C ILE A 41 5.58 6.38 10.51
N ALA A 42 6.34 6.58 11.60
CA ALA A 42 6.20 5.75 12.79
C ALA A 42 4.81 5.87 13.44
N ALA A 43 4.24 7.08 13.49
CA ALA A 43 2.90 7.32 14.01
C ALA A 43 1.83 6.68 13.12
N ALA A 44 1.98 6.74 11.79
CA ALA A 44 1.05 6.11 10.86
C ALA A 44 1.06 4.58 10.99
N ILE A 45 2.25 3.96 11.00
CA ILE A 45 2.40 2.50 11.17
C ILE A 45 1.92 2.07 12.56
N GLY A 46 2.30 2.79 13.62
CA GLY A 46 1.85 2.50 14.97
C GLY A 46 0.33 2.66 15.13
N GLY A 47 -0.26 3.59 14.38
CA GLY A 47 -1.70 3.83 14.32
C GLY A 47 -2.52 2.69 13.75
N LEU A 48 -1.92 1.78 12.97
CA LEU A 48 -2.60 0.57 12.49
C LEU A 48 -2.85 -0.44 13.62
N GLY A 49 -2.06 -0.43 14.69
CA GLY A 49 -2.12 -1.47 15.73
C GLY A 49 -1.73 -2.86 15.22
N ASN A 50 -2.41 -3.91 15.70
CA ASN A 50 -2.05 -5.30 15.35
C ASN A 50 -2.46 -5.66 13.92
N CYS A 51 -1.52 -6.00 13.07
CA CYS A 51 -1.77 -6.55 11.74
C CYS A 51 -1.57 -8.06 11.73
N ASP A 52 -2.48 -8.79 11.10
CA ASP A 52 -2.36 -10.24 10.86
C ASP A 52 -1.78 -10.54 9.46
N THR A 53 -1.64 -9.52 8.62
CA THR A 53 -0.97 -9.61 7.31
C THR A 53 0.23 -8.65 7.22
N PRO A 54 1.14 -8.86 6.25
CA PRO A 54 2.21 -7.91 5.97
C PRO A 54 1.69 -6.51 5.71
N LEU A 55 2.49 -5.50 6.05
CA LEU A 55 2.20 -4.10 5.74
C LEU A 55 2.29 -3.84 4.23
N TRP A 56 1.37 -3.03 3.74
CA TRP A 56 1.31 -2.47 2.40
C TRP A 56 1.50 -0.97 2.50
N TRP A 57 2.16 -0.36 1.53
CA TRP A 57 2.37 1.07 1.50
C TRP A 57 2.43 1.59 0.07
N GLY A 58 2.25 2.89 -0.08
CA GLY A 58 2.36 3.59 -1.35
C GLY A 58 2.10 5.07 -1.19
N TYR A 59 2.11 5.79 -2.31
CA TYR A 59 1.62 7.17 -2.33
C TYR A 59 0.09 7.17 -2.23
N ALA A 60 -0.45 8.09 -1.43
CA ALA A 60 -1.90 8.21 -1.31
C ALA A 60 -2.46 9.09 -2.44
N TYR A 61 -3.66 8.75 -2.91
CA TYR A 61 -4.39 9.55 -3.87
C TYR A 61 -4.90 10.85 -3.22
N ASP A 62 -4.71 11.97 -3.92
CA ASP A 62 -5.23 13.27 -3.53
C ASP A 62 -6.47 13.59 -4.38
N GLU A 63 -7.64 13.36 -3.81
CA GLU A 63 -8.92 13.56 -4.50
C GLU A 63 -9.11 14.99 -5.03
N ALA A 64 -8.54 15.99 -4.36
CA ALA A 64 -8.65 17.38 -4.80
C ALA A 64 -7.87 17.64 -6.09
N LYS A 65 -6.79 16.90 -6.32
CA LYS A 65 -5.95 17.01 -7.53
C LYS A 65 -6.27 15.95 -8.58
N GLY A 66 -6.95 14.87 -8.18
CA GLY A 66 -7.30 13.77 -9.07
C GLY A 66 -6.11 12.89 -9.45
N GLU A 67 -5.06 12.85 -8.63
CA GLU A 67 -3.83 12.11 -8.89
C GLU A 67 -3.16 11.64 -7.58
N GLU A 68 -2.20 10.73 -7.69
CA GLU A 68 -1.32 10.37 -6.57
C GLU A 68 -0.49 11.58 -6.14
N ASN A 69 -0.39 11.79 -4.83
CA ASN A 69 0.42 12.86 -4.28
C ASN A 69 1.64 12.29 -3.58
N LYS A 70 2.83 12.61 -4.10
CA LYS A 70 4.13 12.12 -3.58
C LYS A 70 4.48 12.62 -2.19
N ASP A 71 3.69 13.53 -1.64
CA ASP A 71 3.82 14.03 -0.27
C ASP A 71 2.87 13.32 0.71
N HIS A 72 1.99 12.45 0.22
CA HIS A 72 1.07 11.67 1.04
C HIS A 72 1.42 10.18 0.96
N LEU A 73 1.49 9.51 2.10
CA LEU A 73 1.72 8.07 2.18
C LEU A 73 0.48 7.39 2.70
N PHE A 74 0.13 6.24 2.17
CA PHE A 74 -0.79 5.32 2.83
C PHE A 74 -0.03 4.13 3.38
N PHE A 75 -0.50 3.59 4.50
CA PHE A 75 -0.09 2.32 5.07
C PHE A 75 -1.33 1.50 5.31
N ALA A 76 -1.32 0.23 4.93
CA ALA A 76 -2.46 -0.66 5.09
C ALA A 76 -2.02 -2.05 5.54
N CYS A 77 -2.91 -2.73 6.23
CA CYS A 77 -2.79 -4.16 6.50
C CYS A 77 -4.19 -4.71 6.77
N GLN A 78 -4.27 -6.00 7.06
CA GLN A 78 -5.50 -6.64 7.48
C GLN A 78 -5.38 -7.14 8.91
N PHE A 79 -6.52 -7.24 9.58
CA PHE A 79 -6.66 -7.96 10.85
C PHE A 79 -7.82 -8.96 10.76
N TYR A 80 -7.70 -10.06 11.49
CA TYR A 80 -8.75 -11.07 11.59
C TYR A 80 -9.70 -10.73 12.73
N ASP A 81 -10.96 -10.43 12.42
CA ASP A 81 -12.00 -10.25 13.43
C ASP A 81 -12.57 -11.61 13.83
N ARG A 82 -12.50 -11.94 15.12
CA ARG A 82 -12.95 -13.24 15.64
C ARG A 82 -14.46 -13.35 15.82
N VAL A 83 -15.17 -12.21 15.86
CA VAL A 83 -16.63 -12.17 15.99
C VAL A 83 -17.26 -12.34 14.62
N GLU A 84 -16.70 -11.69 13.61
CA GLU A 84 -17.17 -11.78 12.22
C GLU A 84 -16.54 -12.95 11.45
N GLU A 85 -15.50 -13.57 12.02
CA GLU A 85 -14.73 -14.67 11.42
C GLU A 85 -14.13 -14.35 10.05
N ASP A 86 -13.79 -13.07 9.79
CA ASP A 86 -13.32 -12.57 8.50
C ASP A 86 -12.11 -11.61 8.63
N MET A 87 -11.47 -11.32 7.50
CA MET A 87 -10.36 -10.38 7.35
C MET A 87 -10.87 -8.98 7.00
N PHE A 88 -10.50 -8.00 7.80
CA PHE A 88 -10.83 -6.60 7.56
C PHE A 88 -9.57 -5.81 7.20
N ASP A 89 -9.68 -5.01 6.15
CA ASP A 89 -8.67 -4.02 5.83
C ASP A 89 -8.65 -2.94 6.91
N LYS A 90 -7.51 -2.26 7.02
CA LYS A 90 -7.42 -0.97 7.70
C LYS A 90 -6.27 -0.21 7.09
N SER A 91 -6.41 1.11 7.05
CA SER A 91 -5.34 1.93 6.52
C SER A 91 -5.21 3.27 7.23
N VAL A 92 -4.03 3.85 7.11
CA VAL A 92 -3.74 5.21 7.59
C VAL A 92 -3.11 5.99 6.45
N VAL A 93 -3.66 7.16 6.16
CA VAL A 93 -3.08 8.13 5.23
C VAL A 93 -2.35 9.21 6.03
N ALA A 94 -1.04 9.30 5.85
CA ALA A 94 -0.20 10.35 6.40
C ALA A 94 0.06 11.42 5.35
N LYS A 95 -0.41 12.65 5.60
CA LYS A 95 -0.16 13.79 4.72
C LYS A 95 1.01 14.61 5.25
N PHE A 96 2.04 14.78 4.45
CA PHE A 96 3.19 15.62 4.78
C PHE A 96 3.15 16.91 3.96
N VAL A 97 3.70 17.98 4.54
CA VAL A 97 3.86 19.26 3.84
C VAL A 97 5.33 19.47 3.57
N PHE A 98 5.67 19.57 2.29
CA PHE A 98 6.99 19.97 1.82
C PHE A 98 6.96 21.43 1.36
N TRP A 99 7.99 22.19 1.75
CA TRP A 99 8.26 23.53 1.21
C TRP A 99 9.72 23.60 0.80
N ASP A 100 9.99 24.00 -0.45
CA ASP A 100 11.33 24.03 -1.05
C ASP A 100 12.11 22.72 -0.79
N ASP A 101 11.49 21.57 -1.07
CA ASP A 101 12.02 20.21 -0.86
C ASP A 101 12.41 19.86 0.59
N LYS A 102 11.96 20.66 1.56
CA LYS A 102 12.09 20.37 2.98
C LYS A 102 10.76 19.95 3.54
N LEU A 103 10.72 18.78 4.17
CA LEU A 103 9.56 18.35 4.93
C LEU A 103 9.44 19.27 6.15
N VAL A 104 8.39 20.08 6.18
CA VAL A 104 8.14 21.07 7.23
C VAL A 104 7.36 20.43 8.37
N GLN A 105 6.35 19.62 8.06
CA GLN A 105 5.53 18.95 9.07
C GLN A 105 4.78 17.73 8.51
N LEU A 106 4.32 16.88 9.44
CA LEU A 106 3.16 16.03 9.23
C LEU A 106 1.91 16.89 9.41
N GLU A 107 1.07 16.99 8.39
CA GLU A 107 -0.18 17.77 8.44
C GLU A 107 -1.31 16.97 9.07
N SER A 108 -1.50 15.71 8.66
CA SER A 108 -2.58 14.88 9.20
C SER A 108 -2.31 13.37 9.12
N LEU A 109 -2.99 12.63 10.00
CA LEU A 109 -3.15 11.18 9.96
C LEU A 109 -4.64 10.87 9.85
N THR A 110 -5.05 10.30 8.73
CA THR A 110 -6.43 9.88 8.49
C THR A 110 -6.52 8.37 8.60
N TYR A 111 -7.31 7.88 9.55
CA TYR A 111 -7.57 6.46 9.76
C TYR A 111 -8.78 6.05 8.95
N LEU A 112 -8.61 5.03 8.13
CA LEU A 112 -9.66 4.44 7.32
C LEU A 112 -9.93 3.03 7.82
N PRO A 113 -11.22 2.67 7.98
CA PRO A 113 -11.62 1.34 8.41
C PRO A 113 -11.36 0.28 7.33
#